data_AF-A0A348TNW3-F1
#
_entry.id   AF-A0A348TNW3-F1
#
_cell.length_a   1.000
_cell.length_b   1.000
_cell.length_c   1.000
_cell.angle_alpha   90.00
_cell.angle_beta   90.00
_cell.angle_gamma   90.00
#
_symmetry.space_group_name_H-M   'P 1'
#
loop_
_entity.id
_entity.type
_entity.pdbx_description
1 polymer ?
#
loop_
_entity_poly.entity_id
_entity_poly.type
_entity_poly.pdbx_seq_one_letter_code
_entity_poly.pdbx_strand_id
1 'polypeptide(L)' 'TACAIASYYEGYESPVTIHTKGGELKVSFEPKAESIFENVFLIGPAIKVFEGEINL' A
#
# COMPACT_ATOMS: atom_id res chain seq x y z
N THR A 1 -3.20 -2.51 -2.35
CA THR A 1 -3.49 -1.43 -3.30
C THR A 1 -4.95 -1.44 -3.73
N ALA A 2 -5.47 -2.52 -4.32
CA ALA A 2 -6.88 -2.60 -4.73
C ALA A 2 -7.89 -2.27 -3.60
N CYS A 3 -7.68 -2.80 -2.39
CA CYS A 3 -8.52 -2.47 -1.24
C CYS A 3 -8.50 -0.99 -0.86
N ALA A 4 -7.36 -0.30 -0.97
CA ALA A 4 -7.26 1.13 -0.66
C ALA A 4 -8.03 1.99 -1.68
N ILE A 5 -7.99 1.61 -2.96
CA ILE A 5 -8.77 2.27 -4.01
C ILE A 5 -10.27 2.00 -3.83
N ALA A 6 -10.66 0.79 -3.44
CA ALA A 6 -12.05 0.48 -3.13
C ALA A 6 -12.56 1.33 -1.95
N SER A 7 -11.77 1.44 -0.87
CA SER A 7 -12.12 2.26 0.29
C SER A 7 -12.25 3.75 -0.05
N TYR A 8 -11.54 4.26 -1.05
CA TYR A 8 -11.73 5.64 -1.50
C TYR A 8 -13.17 5.92 -1.96
N TYR A 9 -13.80 4.97 -2.67
CA TYR A 9 -15.20 5.10 -3.08
C TYR A 9 -16.19 5.01 -1.90
N GLU A 10 -15.75 4.48 -0.76
CA GLU A 10 -16.50 4.46 0.51
C GLU A 10 -16.23 5.70 1.38
N GLY A 11 -15.51 6.71 0.85
CA GLY A 11 -15.25 7.99 1.53
C GLY A 11 -13.94 8.04 2.34
N TYR A 12 -13.06 7.04 2.20
CA TYR A 12 -11.75 7.08 2.85
C TYR A 12 -10.77 7.96 2.05
N GLU A 13 -9.95 8.72 2.76
CA GLU A 13 -8.95 9.58 2.14
C GLU A 13 -7.57 8.93 2.08
N SER A 14 -6.79 9.33 1.07
CA SER A 14 -5.39 8.95 0.92
C SER A 14 -4.52 9.74 1.92
N PRO A 15 -3.55 9.11 2.61
CA PRO A 15 -3.17 7.71 2.50
C PRO A 15 -4.06 6.77 3.33
N VAL A 16 -4.44 5.63 2.76
CA VAL A 16 -5.25 4.60 3.42
C VAL A 16 -4.37 3.64 4.20
N THR A 17 -4.68 3.43 5.48
CA THR A 17 -3.98 2.47 6.35
C THR A 17 -4.63 1.08 6.28
N ILE A 18 -3.82 0.05 6.06
CA ILE A 18 -4.23 -1.34 5.88
C ILE A 18 -3.54 -2.19 6.95
N HIS A 19 -4.33 -2.88 7.75
CA HIS A 19 -3.83 -3.83 8.73
C HIS A 19 -3.74 -5.22 8.11
N THR A 20 -2.54 -5.80 8.12
CA THR A 20 -2.31 -7.17 7.63
C THR A 20 -1.60 -8.00 8.70
N LYS A 21 -1.59 -9.32 8.54
CA LYS A 21 -0.84 -10.22 9.44
C LYS A 21 0.66 -9.93 9.43
N GLY A 22 1.20 -9.42 8.32
CA GLY A 22 2.62 -9.08 8.16
C GLY A 22 2.99 -7.69 8.68
N GLY A 23 2.04 -6.95 9.27
CA GLY A 23 2.24 -5.60 9.77
C GLY A 23 1.30 -4.57 9.13
N GLU A 24 1.49 -3.32 9.53
CA GLU A 24 0.77 -2.17 8.99
C GLU A 24 1.34 -1.75 7.63
N LEU A 25 0.47 -1.59 6.65
CA LEU A 25 0.79 -1.03 5.34
C LEU A 25 -0.01 0.26 5.14
N LYS A 26 0.52 1.20 4.38
CA LYS A 26 -0.17 2.40 3.93
C LYS A 26 -0.12 2.49 2.41
N VAL A 27 -1.22 2.92 1.80
CA VAL A 27 -1.27 3.15 0.36
C VAL A 27 -1.64 4.62 0.13
N SER A 28 -0.73 5.36 -0.50
CA SER A 28 -0.93 6.74 -0.93
C SER A 28 -1.25 6.75 -2.42
N PHE A 29 -2.15 7.63 -2.85
CA PHE A 29 -2.52 7.88 -4.24
C PHE A 29 -3.16 9.26 -4.39
N GLU A 30 -3.19 9.77 -5.63
CA GLU A 30 -3.85 11.03 -6.01
C GLU A 30 -4.96 10.76 -7.04
N PRO A 31 -6.24 11.02 -6.71
CA PRO A 31 -7.31 10.97 -7.70
C PRO A 31 -7.23 12.18 -8.64
N LYS A 32 -7.15 11.94 -9.96
CA LYS A 32 -7.11 13.00 -10.99
C LYS A 32 -8.41 13.17 -11.75
N ALA A 33 -9.14 12.09 -11.95
CA ALA A 33 -10.45 12.05 -12.60
C ALA A 33 -11.21 10.82 -12.11
N GLU A 34 -12.45 10.67 -12.56
CA GLU A 34 -13.23 9.46 -12.30
C GLU A 34 -12.45 8.22 -12.75
N SER A 35 -12.22 7.28 -11.82
CA SER A 35 -11.44 6.06 -12.02
C SER A 35 -9.95 6.22 -12.39
N ILE A 36 -9.39 7.43 -12.36
CA ILE A 36 -7.96 7.67 -12.66
C ILE A 36 -7.21 8.08 -11.38
N PHE A 37 -6.19 7.29 -11.05
CA PHE A 37 -5.31 7.49 -9.90
C PHE A 37 -3.85 7.59 -10.34
N GLU A 38 -3.14 8.59 -9.83
CA GLU A 38 -1.72 8.80 -10.05
C GLU A 38 -0.94 8.72 -8.74
N ASN A 39 0.40 8.69 -8.82
CA ASN A 39 1.29 8.73 -7.66
C ASN A 39 0.94 7.66 -6.61
N VAL A 40 0.72 6.43 -7.08
CA VAL A 40 0.32 5.29 -6.23
C VAL A 40 1.56 4.67 -5.56
N PHE A 41 1.64 4.79 -4.24
CA PHE A 41 2.74 4.28 -3.44
C PHE A 41 2.25 3.32 -2.36
N LEU A 42 2.93 2.18 -2.22
CA LEU A 42 2.76 1.26 -1.08
C LEU A 42 3.91 1.47 -0.11
N ILE A 43 3.57 1.79 1.13
CA ILE A 43 4.48 2.17 2.19
C ILE A 43 4.31 1.14 3.32
N GLY A 44 5.40 0.59 3.80
CA GLY A 44 5.36 -0.38 4.88
C GLY A 44 6.74 -0.57 5.50
N PRO A 45 6.81 -1.11 6.73
CA PRO A 45 8.07 -1.37 7.40
C PRO A 45 8.83 -2.48 6.64
N ALA A 46 10.06 -2.19 6.24
CA ALA A 46 10.98 -3.19 5.72
C ALA A 46 11.81 -3.75 6.88
N ILE A 47 11.41 -4.91 7.39
CA ILE A 47 12.13 -5.61 8.46
C ILE A 47 12.92 -6.76 7.85
N LYS A 48 14.24 -6.77 8.06
CA LYS A 48 15.09 -7.91 7.66
C LYS A 48 14.74 -9.10 8.55
N VAL A 49 14.09 -10.11 7.97
CA VAL A 49 13.66 -11.31 8.72
C VAL A 49 14.59 -12.51 8.55
N PHE A 50 15.46 -12.48 7.53
CA PHE A 50 16.34 -13.58 7.20
C PHE A 50 17.57 -13.09 6.46
N GLU A 51 18.68 -13.78 6.66
CA GLU A 51 19.95 -13.62 5.93
C GLU A 51 20.56 -15.00 5.71
N GLY A 52 21.06 -15.25 4.50
CA GLY A 52 21.71 -16.49 4.14
C GLY A 52 22.48 -16.33 2.84
N GLU A 53 23.38 -17.28 2.56
CA GLU A 53 24.22 -17.30 1.36
C GLU A 53 23.66 -18.31 0.36
N ILE A 54 23.59 -17.93 -0.92
CA ILE A 54 23.29 -18.85 -2.03
C ILE A 54 24.61 -19.15 -2.75
N ASN A 55 25.04 -20.41 -2.70
CA ASN A 55 26.14 -20.88 -3.54
C ASN A 55 25.58 -21.22 -4.93
N LEU A 56 26.09 -20.54 -5.95
CA LEU A 56 25.77 -20.75 -7.37
C LEU A 56 26.51 -21.95 -7.96
#